data_AF-A0A9D7IAF0-F1
#
_entry.id   AF-A0A9D7IAF0-F1
#
_cell.length_a   1.000
_cell.length_b   1.000
_cell.length_c   1.000
_cell.angle_alpha   90.00
_cell.angle_beta   90.00
_cell.angle_gamma   90.00
#
_symmetry.space_group_name_H-M   'P 1'
#
loop_
_entity.id
_entity.type
_entity.pdbx_description
1 polymer ?
#
loop_
_entity_poly.entity_id
_entity_poly.type
_entity_poly.pdbx_seq_one_letter_code
_entity_poly.pdbx_strand_id
1 'polypeptide(L)'
;MKNEEFSDEKLKELLKNSTSSQSFNVPEGYFEELPEKVMNSINVLPDFDKQSAVQPFEVPSNYFEELPFVINDRILSGRKESVSIWKWIFNPTKQIIAALSITIIAGSYFYFSRTKTIEINNSTCTVEEISESPYFESLSDDDLIDFLASQQDENTIDEYDQYLLDNDIDISQLEKSL
;
A
#
# COMPACT_ATOMS: atom_id res chain seq x y z
N MET A 1 29.33 -11.56 -40.36
CA MET A 1 29.53 -11.76 -38.91
C MET A 1 30.86 -12.45 -38.73
N LYS A 2 31.78 -11.89 -37.92
CA LYS A 2 33.06 -12.54 -37.63
C LYS A 2 32.77 -13.68 -36.66
N ASN A 3 33.08 -14.92 -37.06
CA ASN A 3 33.05 -16.05 -36.16
C ASN A 3 34.29 -15.90 -35.27
N GLU A 4 34.11 -15.29 -34.10
CA GLU A 4 35.18 -15.29 -33.10
C GLU A 4 35.40 -16.73 -32.67
N GLU A 5 36.59 -17.24 -32.97
CA GLU A 5 37.05 -18.56 -32.57
C GLU A 5 36.93 -18.69 -31.05
N PHE A 6 36.12 -19.64 -30.61
CA PHE A 6 35.88 -19.86 -29.19
C PHE A 6 37.14 -20.51 -28.59
N SER A 7 37.99 -19.68 -28.00
CA SER A 7 39.24 -20.10 -27.36
C SER A 7 39.04 -20.43 -25.88
N ASP A 8 39.88 -21.32 -25.35
CA ASP A 8 39.96 -21.65 -23.92
C ASP A 8 40.13 -20.40 -23.04
N GLU A 9 40.79 -19.36 -23.54
CA GLU A 9 40.94 -18.09 -22.82
C GLU A 9 39.61 -17.34 -22.67
N LYS A 10 38.77 -17.37 -23.71
CA LYS A 10 37.42 -16.80 -23.68
C LYS A 10 36.49 -17.61 -22.78
N LEU A 11 36.64 -18.95 -22.78
CA LEU A 11 35.93 -19.82 -21.84
C LEU A 11 36.30 -19.50 -20.38
N LYS A 12 37.59 -19.35 -20.06
CA LYS A 12 38.05 -18.96 -18.71
C LYS A 12 37.54 -17.58 -18.29
N GLU A 13 37.50 -16.61 -19.21
CA GLU A 13 36.95 -15.28 -18.96
C GLU A 13 35.46 -15.34 -18.57
N LEU A 14 34.66 -16.12 -19.30
CA LEU A 14 33.24 -16.32 -19.00
C LEU A 14 33.02 -17.02 -17.64
N LEU A 15 33.86 -18.01 -17.32
CA LEU A 15 33.80 -18.77 -16.07
C LEU A 15 34.28 -17.96 -14.86
N LYS A 16 35.17 -16.98 -15.05
CA LYS A 16 35.68 -16.11 -13.98
C LYS A 16 34.56 -15.31 -13.28
N ASN A 17 33.49 -14.97 -14.00
CA ASN A 17 32.32 -14.28 -13.44
C ASN A 17 31.33 -15.23 -12.75
N SER A 18 31.50 -16.55 -12.88
CA SER A 18 30.74 -17.53 -12.12
C SER A 18 31.48 -17.82 -10.81
N THR A 19 31.07 -17.15 -9.74
CA THR A 19 31.65 -17.25 -8.38
C THR A 19 31.36 -18.58 -7.67
N SER A 20 31.22 -19.68 -8.40
CA SER A 20 31.17 -21.00 -7.81
C SER A 20 32.58 -21.57 -7.80
N SER A 21 33.26 -21.47 -6.66
CA SER A 21 34.52 -22.18 -6.38
C SER A 21 34.35 -23.71 -6.32
N GLN A 22 33.21 -24.22 -6.78
CA GLN A 22 32.92 -25.64 -6.88
C GLN A 22 33.59 -26.16 -8.14
N SER A 23 34.87 -26.51 -8.00
CA SER A 23 35.60 -27.24 -9.02
C SER A 23 34.76 -28.45 -9.47
N PHE A 24 34.51 -28.57 -10.77
CA PHE A 24 33.90 -29.74 -11.38
C PHE A 24 34.90 -30.91 -11.36
N ASN A 25 35.22 -31.40 -10.16
CA ASN A 25 36.06 -32.56 -9.97
C ASN A 25 35.16 -33.79 -9.98
N VAL A 26 35.48 -34.74 -10.86
CA VAL A 26 34.87 -36.06 -10.82
C VAL A 26 35.50 -36.86 -9.66
N PRO A 27 34.72 -37.63 -8.89
CA PRO A 27 35.26 -38.54 -7.89
C PRO A 27 36.21 -39.57 -8.51
N GLU A 28 37.18 -40.03 -7.72
CA GLU A 28 38.02 -41.16 -8.09
C GLU A 28 37.16 -42.40 -8.35
N GLY A 29 37.45 -43.15 -9.42
CA GLY A 29 36.67 -44.34 -9.78
C GLY A 29 35.33 -44.04 -10.48
N TYR A 30 34.98 -42.77 -10.73
CA TYR A 30 33.68 -42.42 -11.31
C TYR A 30 33.43 -43.13 -12.64
N PHE A 31 34.40 -43.10 -13.56
CA PHE A 31 34.23 -43.67 -14.90
C PHE A 31 34.40 -45.19 -14.91
N GLU A 32 35.13 -45.74 -13.95
CA GLU A 32 35.37 -47.16 -13.76
C GLU A 32 34.11 -47.86 -13.21
N GLU A 33 33.39 -47.22 -12.29
CA GLU A 33 32.15 -47.73 -11.71
C GLU A 33 30.90 -47.38 -12.53
N LEU A 34 30.97 -46.36 -13.40
CA LEU A 34 29.82 -45.89 -14.18
C LEU A 34 29.13 -47.01 -14.98
N PRO A 35 29.84 -47.90 -15.71
CA PRO A 35 29.20 -48.96 -16.47
C PRO A 35 28.39 -49.91 -15.60
N GLU A 36 28.93 -50.28 -14.44
CA GLU A 36 28.27 -51.17 -13.49
C GLU A 36 27.04 -50.49 -12.87
N LYS A 37 27.17 -49.23 -12.44
CA LYS A 37 26.05 -48.41 -11.93
C LYS A 37 24.92 -48.31 -12.95
N VAL A 38 25.24 -48.02 -14.20
CA VAL A 38 24.24 -47.93 -15.29
C VAL A 38 23.55 -49.28 -15.50
N MET A 39 24.31 -50.38 -15.58
CA MET A 39 23.74 -51.71 -15.79
C MET A 39 22.85 -52.15 -14.63
N ASN A 40 23.28 -51.91 -13.38
CA ASN A 40 22.48 -52.18 -12.19
C ASN A 40 21.20 -51.34 -12.19
N SER A 41 21.27 -50.08 -12.61
CA SER A 41 20.09 -49.21 -12.75
C SER A 41 19.08 -49.78 -13.74
N ILE A 42 19.55 -50.26 -14.90
CA ILE A 42 18.70 -50.88 -15.92
C ILE A 42 18.05 -52.17 -15.39
N ASN A 43 18.81 -53.03 -14.73
CA ASN A 43 18.32 -54.31 -14.20
C ASN A 43 17.25 -54.15 -13.11
N VAL A 44 17.24 -53.03 -12.39
CA VAL A 44 16.25 -52.72 -11.35
C VAL A 44 14.97 -52.12 -11.93
N LEU A 45 15.00 -51.59 -13.17
CA LEU A 45 13.80 -51.08 -13.83
C LEU A 45 12.87 -52.25 -14.20
N PRO A 46 11.71 -52.38 -13.55
CA PRO A 46 10.75 -53.42 -13.93
C PRO A 46 10.28 -53.16 -15.37
N ASP A 47 10.20 -54.22 -16.16
CA ASP A 47 9.65 -54.21 -17.50
C ASP A 47 10.40 -53.33 -18.53
N PHE A 48 11.67 -52.97 -18.29
CA PHE A 48 12.52 -52.31 -19.31
C PHE A 48 12.58 -53.15 -20.60
N ASP A 49 12.77 -54.47 -20.47
CA ASP A 49 12.76 -55.41 -21.61
C ASP A 49 11.38 -55.57 -22.27
N LYS A 50 10.32 -55.17 -21.59
CA LYS A 50 8.94 -55.21 -22.10
C LYS A 50 8.46 -53.84 -22.59
N GLN A 51 9.29 -52.80 -22.50
CA GLN A 51 8.99 -51.48 -23.02
C GLN A 51 8.93 -51.60 -24.54
N SER A 52 7.71 -51.72 -25.06
CA SER A 52 7.45 -51.81 -26.49
C SER A 52 8.14 -50.64 -27.20
N ALA A 53 8.68 -50.87 -28.40
CA ALA A 53 9.24 -49.83 -29.27
C ALA A 53 8.19 -48.81 -29.77
N VAL A 54 7.04 -48.73 -29.11
CA VAL A 54 6.06 -47.66 -29.26
C VAL A 54 6.72 -46.40 -28.71
N GLN A 55 7.01 -45.45 -29.59
CA GLN A 55 7.56 -44.16 -29.17
C GLN A 55 6.55 -43.47 -28.24
N PRO A 56 6.85 -43.32 -26.94
CA PRO A 56 5.92 -42.67 -26.02
C PRO A 56 5.90 -41.14 -26.20
N PHE A 57 6.76 -40.62 -27.07
CA PHE A 57 6.94 -39.19 -27.33
C PHE A 57 6.42 -38.87 -28.73
N GLU A 58 5.10 -38.81 -28.86
CA GLU A 58 4.46 -38.25 -30.05
C GLU A 58 4.03 -36.81 -29.76
N VAL A 59 4.25 -35.93 -30.74
CA VAL A 59 3.71 -34.56 -30.64
C VAL A 59 2.21 -34.58 -30.95
N PRO A 60 1.40 -33.74 -30.28
CA PRO A 60 -0.01 -33.61 -30.64
C PRO A 60 -0.20 -33.25 -32.11
N SER A 61 -1.32 -33.68 -32.69
CA SER A 61 -1.71 -33.29 -34.04
C SER A 61 -1.71 -31.77 -34.19
N ASN A 62 -1.20 -31.27 -35.32
CA ASN A 62 -1.09 -29.84 -35.64
C ASN A 62 -0.18 -29.00 -34.71
N TYR A 63 0.63 -29.61 -33.83
CA TYR A 63 1.55 -28.87 -32.95
C TYR A 63 2.39 -27.84 -33.72
N PHE A 64 3.01 -28.26 -34.82
CA PHE A 64 3.88 -27.39 -35.63
C PHE A 64 3.10 -26.39 -36.48
N GLU A 65 1.85 -26.68 -36.86
CA GLU A 65 0.99 -25.77 -37.62
C GLU A 65 0.45 -24.64 -36.73
N GLU A 66 0.14 -24.95 -35.46
CA GLU A 66 -0.38 -23.99 -34.50
C GLU A 66 0.72 -23.18 -33.79
N LEU A 67 1.94 -23.72 -33.71
CA LEU A 67 3.07 -23.10 -33.01
C LEU A 67 3.33 -21.63 -33.43
N PRO A 68 3.35 -21.26 -34.74
CA PRO A 68 3.55 -19.88 -35.16
C PRO A 68 2.45 -18.94 -34.66
N PHE A 69 1.19 -19.40 -34.63
CA PHE A 69 0.07 -18.61 -34.13
C PHE A 69 0.20 -18.37 -32.63
N VAL A 70 0.51 -19.42 -31.86
CA VAL A 70 0.72 -19.32 -30.41
C VAL A 70 1.89 -18.39 -30.06
N ILE A 71 2.99 -18.46 -30.81
CA ILE A 71 4.14 -17.58 -30.60
C ILE A 71 3.77 -16.12 -30.90
N ASN A 72 3.12 -15.86 -32.04
CA ASN A 72 2.70 -14.51 -32.41
C ASN A 72 1.70 -13.94 -31.40
N ASP A 73 0.72 -14.73 -30.96
CA ASP A 73 -0.24 -14.32 -29.94
C ASP A 73 0.44 -13.95 -28.62
N ARG A 74 1.43 -14.73 -28.16
CA ARG A 74 2.22 -14.38 -26.98
C ARG A 74 3.03 -13.10 -27.15
N ILE A 75 3.62 -12.87 -28.32
CA ILE A 75 4.39 -11.65 -28.60
C ILE A 75 3.47 -10.42 -28.59
N LEU A 76 2.28 -10.54 -29.18
CA LEU A 76 1.31 -9.45 -29.25
C LEU A 76 0.66 -9.19 -27.89
N SER A 77 0.22 -10.24 -27.18
CA SER A 77 -0.41 -10.15 -25.86
C SER A 77 0.57 -9.74 -24.75
N GLY A 78 1.86 -10.06 -24.89
CA GLY A 78 2.93 -9.62 -23.99
C GLY A 78 3.25 -8.13 -24.11
N ARG A 79 2.88 -7.50 -25.23
CA ARG A 79 2.88 -6.05 -25.37
C ARG A 79 1.59 -5.55 -24.72
N LYS A 80 1.67 -5.12 -23.45
CA LYS A 80 0.56 -4.43 -22.77
C LYS A 80 0.06 -3.31 -23.67
N GLU A 81 -1.01 -3.57 -24.41
CA GLU A 81 -1.78 -2.53 -25.08
C GLU A 81 -2.30 -1.65 -23.95
N SER A 82 -1.69 -0.48 -23.82
CA SER A 82 -2.16 0.59 -22.95
C SER A 82 -3.59 0.90 -23.36
N VAL A 83 -4.56 0.27 -22.69
CA VAL A 83 -5.98 0.47 -22.97
C VAL A 83 -6.25 1.96 -23.02
N SER A 84 -6.83 2.39 -24.13
CA SER A 84 -7.02 3.79 -24.49
C SER A 84 -8.17 4.39 -23.69
N ILE A 85 -7.97 4.56 -22.39
CA ILE A 85 -8.85 5.28 -21.46
C ILE A 85 -9.19 6.66 -22.04
N TRP A 86 -8.20 7.29 -22.70
CA TRP A 86 -8.32 8.58 -23.38
C TRP A 86 -9.27 8.56 -24.57
N LYS A 87 -9.33 7.49 -25.37
CA LYS A 87 -10.25 7.41 -26.51
C LYS A 87 -11.70 7.20 -26.07
N TRP A 88 -11.93 6.63 -24.88
CA TRP A 88 -13.26 6.53 -24.27
C TRP A 88 -13.71 7.87 -23.64
N ILE A 89 -12.78 8.61 -23.02
CA ILE A 89 -13.04 9.92 -22.42
C ILE A 89 -13.23 11.03 -23.47
N PHE A 90 -12.55 10.97 -24.62
CA PHE A 90 -12.63 12.00 -25.66
C PHE A 90 -13.67 11.74 -26.77
N ASN A 91 -14.62 10.81 -26.59
CA ASN A 91 -15.74 10.64 -27.52
C ASN A 91 -16.87 11.67 -27.22
N PRO A 92 -17.09 12.69 -28.07
CA PRO A 92 -17.82 13.90 -27.69
C PRO A 92 -19.36 13.78 -27.71
N THR A 93 -19.94 12.62 -28.04
CA THR A 93 -21.38 12.54 -28.33
C THR A 93 -22.25 12.29 -27.10
N LYS A 94 -21.69 12.02 -25.91
CA LYS A 94 -22.47 11.74 -24.68
C LYS A 94 -21.96 12.40 -23.38
N GLN A 95 -20.86 13.16 -23.42
CA GLN A 95 -20.28 13.77 -22.20
C GLN A 95 -20.70 15.23 -21.95
N ILE A 96 -21.51 15.84 -22.84
CA ILE A 96 -21.89 17.26 -22.71
C ILE A 96 -22.77 17.51 -21.46
N ILE A 97 -23.65 16.59 -21.10
CA ILE A 97 -24.58 16.76 -19.97
C ILE A 97 -23.86 16.65 -18.61
N ALA A 98 -22.92 15.71 -18.48
CA ALA A 98 -22.13 15.54 -17.24
C ALA A 98 -21.09 16.67 -17.06
N ALA A 99 -20.52 17.18 -18.16
CA ALA A 99 -19.64 18.34 -18.09
C ALA A 99 -20.39 19.60 -17.62
N LEU A 100 -21.63 19.82 -18.08
CA LEU A 100 -22.46 20.95 -17.63
C LEU A 100 -22.81 20.86 -16.14
N SER A 101 -23.09 19.67 -15.59
CA SER A 101 -23.38 19.55 -14.16
C SER A 101 -22.14 19.79 -13.28
N ILE A 102 -20.98 19.25 -13.68
CA ILE A 102 -19.71 19.46 -12.97
C ILE A 102 -19.26 20.93 -13.04
N THR A 103 -19.46 21.61 -14.18
CA THR A 103 -19.12 23.04 -14.30
C THR A 103 -20.08 23.95 -13.52
N ILE A 104 -21.36 23.60 -13.40
CA ILE A 104 -22.30 24.33 -12.53
C ILE A 104 -21.93 24.16 -11.05
N ILE A 105 -21.55 22.95 -10.63
CA ILE A 105 -21.15 22.68 -9.24
C ILE A 105 -19.81 23.37 -8.90
N ALA A 106 -18.79 23.24 -9.75
CA ALA A 106 -17.51 23.91 -9.54
C ALA A 106 -17.64 25.45 -9.68
N GLY A 107 -18.44 25.92 -10.62
CA GLY A 107 -18.70 27.35 -10.83
C GLY A 107 -19.49 27.99 -9.68
N SER A 108 -20.49 27.29 -9.13
CA SER A 108 -21.21 27.75 -7.93
C SER A 108 -20.35 27.73 -6.68
N TYR A 109 -19.52 26.69 -6.49
CA TYR A 109 -18.53 26.65 -5.40
C TYR A 109 -17.51 27.79 -5.51
N PHE A 110 -17.02 28.08 -6.72
CA PHE A 110 -16.10 29.19 -6.96
C PHE A 110 -16.76 30.57 -6.79
N TYR A 111 -18.01 30.73 -7.22
CA TYR A 111 -18.79 31.96 -7.00
C TYR A 111 -19.07 32.21 -5.52
N PHE A 112 -19.44 31.17 -4.78
CA PHE A 112 -19.64 31.21 -3.33
C PHE A 112 -18.33 31.53 -2.59
N SER A 113 -17.22 30.94 -3.04
CA SER A 113 -15.87 31.24 -2.52
C SER A 113 -15.39 32.66 -2.85
N ARG A 114 -16.14 33.41 -3.68
CA ARG A 114 -15.84 34.80 -4.04
C ARG A 114 -16.59 35.82 -3.17
N THR A 115 -17.56 35.40 -2.36
CA THR A 115 -18.31 36.29 -1.45
C THR A 115 -18.14 35.89 0.01
N LYS A 116 -17.04 36.35 0.63
CA LYS A 116 -16.95 36.84 2.02
C LYS A 116 -15.48 37.18 2.32
N THR A 117 -15.07 38.40 1.99
CA THR A 117 -13.96 39.04 2.70
C THR A 117 -14.57 39.78 3.88
N ILE A 118 -14.44 39.24 5.08
CA ILE A 118 -14.71 39.97 6.31
C ILE A 118 -13.51 40.90 6.51
N GLU A 119 -13.73 42.21 6.43
CA GLU A 119 -12.76 43.19 6.93
C GLU A 119 -12.71 43.03 8.45
N ILE A 120 -11.60 42.51 8.98
CA ILE A 120 -11.38 42.47 10.43
C ILE A 120 -10.98 43.89 10.85
N ASN A 121 -11.99 44.72 11.07
CA ASN A 121 -11.84 45.90 11.90
C ASN A 121 -11.73 45.35 13.31
N ASN A 122 -10.59 45.59 13.95
CA ASN A 122 -10.21 45.26 15.32
C ASN A 122 -11.18 45.85 16.38
N SER A 123 -12.45 45.48 16.26
CA SER A 123 -13.53 45.88 17.14
C SER A 123 -13.45 45.01 18.37
N THR A 124 -13.13 45.63 19.51
CA THR A 124 -13.16 45.01 20.82
C THR A 124 -14.54 44.42 21.07
N CYS A 125 -14.62 43.11 21.17
CA CYS A 125 -15.85 42.38 21.47
C CYS A 125 -16.28 42.72 22.89
N THR A 126 -17.52 43.22 23.04
CA THR A 126 -18.06 43.62 24.35
C THR A 126 -18.77 42.44 25.01
N VAL A 127 -18.79 42.42 26.35
CA VAL A 127 -19.39 41.31 27.12
C VAL A 127 -20.89 41.17 26.84
N GLU A 128 -21.60 42.31 26.67
CA GLU A 128 -23.00 42.31 26.23
C GLU A 128 -23.21 41.57 24.89
N GLU A 129 -22.39 41.84 23.87
CA GLU A 129 -22.52 41.19 22.54
C GLU A 129 -22.26 39.67 22.60
N ILE A 130 -21.40 39.22 23.53
CA ILE A 130 -21.15 37.80 23.76
C ILE A 130 -22.36 37.15 24.45
N SER A 131 -22.93 37.83 25.45
CA SER A 131 -24.08 37.33 26.22
C SER A 131 -25.36 37.21 25.38
N GLU A 132 -25.52 38.08 24.37
CA GLU A 132 -26.65 38.04 23.44
C GLU A 132 -26.40 37.12 22.23
N SER A 133 -25.22 36.51 22.14
CA SER A 133 -24.92 35.61 21.02
C SER A 133 -25.68 34.28 21.18
N PRO A 134 -26.21 33.71 20.07
CA PRO A 134 -26.88 32.42 20.10
C PRO A 134 -25.95 31.25 20.48
N TYR A 135 -24.63 31.52 20.57
CA TYR A 135 -23.64 30.59 21.09
C TYR A 135 -23.71 30.47 22.61
N PHE A 136 -23.92 31.57 23.33
CA PHE A 136 -24.01 31.55 24.78
C PHE A 136 -25.23 30.78 25.28
N GLU A 137 -26.37 30.90 24.58
CA GLU A 137 -27.59 30.12 24.87
C GLU A 137 -27.43 28.62 24.59
N SER A 138 -26.47 28.25 23.73
CA SER A 138 -26.19 26.85 23.41
C SER A 138 -25.18 26.18 24.34
N LEU A 139 -24.57 26.94 25.27
CA LEU A 139 -23.72 26.37 26.31
C LEU A 139 -24.62 25.75 27.37
N SER A 140 -24.44 24.45 27.62
CA SER A 140 -25.16 23.79 28.70
C SER A 140 -24.51 24.15 30.04
N ASP A 141 -25.31 24.20 31.11
CA ASP A 141 -24.78 24.43 32.46
C ASP A 141 -23.76 23.35 32.85
N ASP A 142 -23.93 22.12 32.35
CA ASP A 142 -23.01 21.01 32.58
C ASP A 142 -21.62 21.27 31.94
N ASP A 143 -21.56 21.85 30.74
CA ASP A 143 -20.29 22.23 30.08
C ASP A 143 -19.61 23.39 30.84
N LEU A 144 -20.40 24.28 31.42
CA LEU A 144 -19.91 25.41 32.21
C LEU A 144 -19.35 24.94 33.55
N ILE A 145 -20.00 23.96 34.18
CA ILE A 145 -19.53 23.30 35.40
C ILE A 145 -18.25 22.52 35.12
N ASP A 146 -18.17 21.77 34.01
CA ASP A 146 -16.96 21.02 33.63
C ASP A 146 -15.79 21.97 33.35
N PHE A 147 -16.05 23.10 32.68
CA PHE A 147 -15.03 24.14 32.49
C PHE A 147 -14.54 24.75 33.81
N LEU A 148 -15.46 25.10 34.72
CA LEU A 148 -15.09 25.64 36.04
C LEU A 148 -14.34 24.60 36.89
N ALA A 149 -14.78 23.35 36.88
CA ALA A 149 -14.11 22.25 37.58
C ALA A 149 -12.72 21.96 36.97
N SER A 150 -12.56 22.11 35.66
CA SER A 150 -11.26 21.94 34.98
C SER A 150 -10.26 23.07 35.27
N GLN A 151 -10.74 24.28 35.62
CA GLN A 151 -9.90 25.38 36.10
C GLN A 151 -9.65 25.32 37.61
N GLN A 152 -10.35 24.45 38.33
CA GLN A 152 -10.09 24.20 39.74
C GLN A 152 -8.85 23.29 39.84
N ASP A 153 -7.68 23.90 39.69
CA ASP A 153 -6.39 23.26 39.94
C ASP A 153 -6.37 22.68 41.36
N GLU A 154 -5.83 21.46 41.47
CA GLU A 154 -5.62 20.67 42.70
C GLU A 154 -4.93 21.48 43.83
N ASN A 155 -4.20 22.55 43.48
CA ASN A 155 -3.56 23.48 44.43
C ASN A 155 -4.54 24.37 45.23
N THR A 156 -5.80 24.52 44.82
CA THR A 156 -6.75 25.42 45.51
C THR A 156 -7.36 24.73 46.74
N ILE A 157 -7.44 23.39 46.74
CA ILE A 157 -7.92 22.61 47.89
C ILE A 157 -6.93 22.75 49.07
N ASP A 158 -5.63 22.72 48.79
CA ASP A 158 -4.58 22.90 49.79
C ASP A 158 -4.59 24.30 50.43
N GLU A 159 -4.97 25.36 49.68
CA GLU A 159 -5.06 26.72 50.21
C GLU A 159 -6.20 26.87 51.22
N TYR A 160 -7.36 26.28 50.95
CA TYR A 160 -8.51 26.31 51.88
C TYR A 160 -8.26 25.47 53.12
N ASP A 161 -7.68 24.27 52.96
CA ASP A 161 -7.31 23.43 54.10
C ASP A 161 -6.30 24.14 55.00
N GLN A 162 -5.33 24.83 54.41
CA GLN A 162 -4.35 25.61 55.17
C GLN A 162 -4.96 26.85 55.84
N TYR A 163 -5.92 27.54 55.21
CA TYR A 163 -6.64 28.65 55.82
C TYR A 163 -7.51 28.22 57.02
N LEU A 164 -8.19 27.08 56.91
CA LEU A 164 -8.99 26.51 58.01
C LEU A 164 -8.10 26.10 59.19
N LEU A 165 -6.90 25.57 58.93
CA LEU A 165 -5.89 25.25 59.92
C LEU A 165 -5.32 26.50 60.62
N ASP A 166 -5.00 27.55 59.87
CA ASP A 166 -4.37 28.76 60.41
C ASP A 166 -5.34 29.62 61.25
N ASN A 167 -6.64 29.54 60.94
CA ASN A 167 -7.70 30.27 61.66
C ASN A 167 -8.48 29.40 62.67
N ASP A 168 -8.07 28.14 62.87
CA ASP A 168 -8.68 27.16 63.80
C ASP A 168 -10.20 27.01 63.61
N ILE A 169 -10.64 27.01 62.35
CA ILE A 169 -12.06 26.94 61.98
C ILE A 169 -12.48 25.47 61.90
N ASP A 170 -13.27 25.03 62.88
CA ASP A 170 -13.84 23.68 62.88
C ASP A 170 -14.98 23.57 61.84
N ILE A 171 -14.90 22.55 60.99
CA ILE A 171 -15.85 22.23 59.91
C ILE A 171 -17.28 22.12 60.45
N SER A 172 -17.44 21.70 61.71
CA SER A 172 -18.73 21.60 62.41
C SER A 172 -19.47 22.95 62.55
N GLN A 173 -18.76 24.08 62.43
CA GLN A 173 -19.36 25.41 62.51
C GLN A 173 -19.98 25.87 61.19
N LEU A 174 -19.55 25.30 60.06
CA LEU A 174 -20.05 25.65 58.73
C LEU A 174 -21.41 25.01 58.44
N GLU A 175 -21.67 23.81 58.95
CA GLU A 175 -22.99 23.15 58.83
C GLU A 175 -24.10 23.89 59.60
N LYS A 176 -23.75 24.68 60.62
CA LYS A 176 -24.76 25.36 61.45
C LYS A 176 -25.28 26.65 60.81
N SER A 177 -24.64 27.16 59.76
CA SER A 177 -25.02 28.42 59.10
C SER A 177 -25.76 28.25 57.78
N LEU A 178 -26.13 27.02 57.40
CA LEU A 178 -27.03 26.74 56.27
C LEU A 178 -28.48 26.53 56.73
#